data_AF-A0A8T2CVK3-F1
#
_entry.id   AF-A0A8T2CVK3-F1
#
_cell.length_a   1.000
_cell.length_b   1.000
_cell.length_c   1.000
_cell.angle_alpha   90.00
_cell.angle_beta   90.00
_cell.angle_gamma   90.00
#
_symmetry.space_group_name_H-M   'P 1'
#
loop_
_entity.id
_entity.type
_entity.pdbx_description
1 polymer ?
#
loop_
_entity_poly.entity_id
_entity_poly.type
_entity_poly.pdbx_seq_one_letter_code
_entity_poly.pdbx_strand_id
1 'polypeptide(L)'
;MATISFSHNHQSSDNRRGGSHHHRHGPVVEEIEGLIKVFNDGCVERPPIVPIVSPTIHPSSKATAFDIKLSNDTWTRVYIPDAAAASPSVTLPLLVYFHGGGFCVGSAAWSCYHDFLTSLAVKARCVIVSVNYRLAPEHRLPAAYDDGVNVVSWLIKQHISTGGGYPSWVSKCNLSNVFLAGDSAGANIAYQVAVRIMASGKYANTLHLKGIILIHPFFGGESRTSSEKQQHHTKSSALTLSASDAYWRLALPRGASRDHPWCNPLMSSAGAKLPTTMVFMAEFDILKERNLEMCKVMRSHGKRVEGIVHGGVGHAFHILDNSSVSRDRIHDMMCRLHNFIHLS
;
A
#
# COMPACT_ATOMS: atom_id res chain seq x y z
N MET A 1 -28.86 0.22 -17.34
CA MET A 1 -29.79 -0.37 -16.37
C MET A 1 -29.64 -1.88 -16.44
N ALA A 2 -29.16 -2.50 -15.37
CA ALA A 2 -29.32 -3.92 -15.07
C ALA A 2 -28.93 -4.08 -13.59
N THR A 3 -29.96 -4.03 -12.74
CA THR A 3 -29.90 -4.16 -11.29
C THR A 3 -29.82 -5.65 -10.97
N ILE A 4 -28.80 -6.09 -10.22
CA ILE A 4 -28.78 -7.47 -9.71
C ILE A 4 -29.62 -7.49 -8.43
N SER A 5 -30.81 -8.09 -8.56
CA SER A 5 -31.77 -8.36 -7.49
C SER A 5 -31.49 -9.74 -6.91
N PHE A 6 -31.34 -9.86 -5.59
CA PHE A 6 -31.25 -11.15 -4.90
C PHE A 6 -32.65 -11.64 -4.52
N SER A 7 -33.10 -12.73 -5.15
CA SER A 7 -34.34 -13.42 -4.79
C SER A 7 -34.17 -14.26 -3.52
N HIS A 8 -35.12 -14.13 -2.60
CA HIS A 8 -35.26 -14.98 -1.43
C HIS A 8 -35.83 -16.35 -1.84
N ASN A 9 -35.24 -17.43 -1.34
CA ASN A 9 -35.90 -18.73 -1.29
C ASN A 9 -35.89 -19.25 0.15
N HIS A 10 -37.09 -19.34 0.72
CA HIS A 10 -37.37 -20.05 1.96
C HIS A 10 -37.39 -21.55 1.70
N GLN A 11 -36.55 -22.31 2.41
CA GLN A 11 -36.87 -23.68 2.77
C GLN A 11 -36.41 -23.94 4.20
N SER A 12 -37.38 -24.23 5.04
CA SER A 12 -37.23 -24.66 6.42
C SER A 12 -36.80 -26.13 6.48
N SER A 13 -35.79 -26.44 7.27
CA SER A 13 -35.71 -27.72 7.97
C SER A 13 -34.94 -27.54 9.26
N ASP A 14 -35.51 -28.13 10.31
CA ASP A 14 -35.26 -27.86 11.71
C ASP A 14 -34.30 -28.90 12.33
N ASN A 15 -33.58 -28.45 13.35
CA ASN A 15 -32.86 -29.20 14.39
C ASN A 15 -31.65 -30.09 14.06
N ARG A 16 -30.46 -29.67 14.56
CA ARG A 16 -29.81 -30.27 15.76
C ARG A 16 -28.56 -29.49 16.21
N ARG A 17 -28.68 -29.00 17.46
CA ARG A 17 -27.66 -28.64 18.47
C ARG A 17 -26.18 -28.82 18.08
N GLY A 18 -25.50 -27.69 17.90
CA GLY A 18 -24.08 -27.50 18.15
C GLY A 18 -23.89 -26.09 18.71
N GLY A 19 -23.45 -25.95 19.95
CA GLY A 19 -23.30 -24.67 20.63
C GLY A 19 -22.24 -23.80 19.95
N SER A 20 -22.68 -22.83 19.16
CA SER A 20 -21.85 -21.69 18.77
C SER A 20 -21.77 -20.76 19.97
N HIS A 21 -20.61 -20.71 20.63
CA HIS A 21 -20.27 -19.62 21.54
C HIS A 21 -20.11 -18.34 20.71
N HIS A 22 -21.23 -17.72 20.33
CA HIS A 22 -21.23 -16.31 19.96
C HIS A 22 -20.89 -15.52 21.21
N HIS A 23 -19.61 -15.21 21.40
CA HIS A 23 -19.24 -14.10 22.26
C HIS A 23 -19.97 -12.88 21.70
N ARG A 24 -21.04 -12.46 22.37
CA ARG A 24 -21.73 -11.22 22.05
C ARG A 24 -20.74 -10.11 22.43
N HIS A 25 -19.99 -9.64 21.43
CA HIS A 25 -19.23 -8.42 21.56
C HIS A 25 -20.16 -7.28 22.01
N GLY A 26 -19.60 -6.28 22.68
CA GLY A 26 -20.36 -5.09 23.04
C GLY A 26 -20.84 -4.30 21.80
N PRO A 27 -21.39 -3.09 21.95
CA PRO A 27 -21.79 -2.27 20.80
C PRO A 27 -20.61 -1.94 19.88
N VAL A 28 -20.89 -1.91 18.57
CA VAL A 28 -19.96 -1.40 17.54
C VAL A 28 -19.78 0.11 17.77
N VAL A 29 -18.52 0.56 17.85
CA VAL A 29 -18.15 1.97 18.04
C VAL A 29 -17.62 2.63 16.77
N GLU A 30 -17.18 1.84 15.81
CA GLU A 30 -16.77 2.32 14.48
C GLU A 30 -16.93 1.17 13.47
N GLU A 31 -17.41 1.49 12.28
CA GLU A 31 -17.58 0.52 11.20
C GLU A 31 -17.26 1.16 9.85
N ILE A 32 -16.60 0.37 9.00
CA ILE A 32 -16.60 0.59 7.56
C ILE A 32 -17.25 -0.66 6.97
N GLU A 33 -18.45 -0.48 6.43
CA GLU A 33 -19.32 -1.57 6.01
C GLU A 33 -18.57 -2.57 5.12
N GLY A 34 -18.63 -3.85 5.50
CA GLY A 34 -17.96 -4.94 4.80
C GLY A 34 -16.45 -5.03 5.00
N LEU A 35 -15.78 -4.05 5.60
CA LEU A 35 -14.32 -4.00 5.72
C LEU A 35 -13.82 -4.20 7.16
N ILE A 36 -14.41 -3.51 8.12
CA ILE A 36 -13.96 -3.56 9.52
C ILE A 36 -15.10 -3.15 10.46
N LYS A 37 -15.23 -3.88 11.58
CA LYS A 37 -16.05 -3.50 12.72
C LYS A 37 -15.19 -3.43 13.97
N VAL A 38 -15.34 -2.37 14.74
CA VAL A 38 -14.63 -2.17 16.01
C VAL A 38 -15.65 -2.07 17.12
N PHE A 39 -15.50 -2.90 18.14
CA PHE A 39 -16.41 -2.98 19.28
C PHE A 39 -15.86 -2.19 20.48
N ASN A 40 -16.73 -1.76 21.38
CA ASN A 40 -16.34 -0.96 22.55
C ASN A 40 -15.41 -1.70 23.53
N ASP A 41 -15.40 -3.03 23.49
CA ASP A 41 -14.52 -3.90 24.28
C ASP A 41 -13.11 -4.04 23.68
N GLY A 42 -12.85 -3.39 22.54
CA GLY A 42 -11.58 -3.41 21.82
C GLY A 42 -11.46 -4.55 20.81
N CYS A 43 -12.47 -5.42 20.67
CA CYS A 43 -12.47 -6.43 19.62
C CYS A 43 -12.57 -5.77 18.24
N VAL A 44 -11.89 -6.37 17.25
CA VAL A 44 -11.90 -5.93 15.86
C VAL A 44 -12.22 -7.12 14.97
N GLU A 45 -13.29 -7.01 14.20
CA GLU A 45 -13.65 -7.97 13.16
C GLU A 45 -13.30 -7.42 11.78
N ARG A 46 -12.64 -8.24 10.95
CA ARG A 46 -12.33 -7.94 9.54
C ARG A 46 -12.90 -9.05 8.66
N PRO A 47 -14.00 -8.81 7.93
CA PRO A 47 -14.53 -9.79 7.00
C PRO A 47 -13.51 -10.15 5.91
N PRO A 48 -13.43 -11.41 5.46
CA PRO A 48 -12.49 -11.84 4.43
C PRO A 48 -12.97 -11.41 3.03
N ILE A 49 -12.82 -10.13 2.70
CA ILE A 49 -13.29 -9.55 1.43
C ILE A 49 -12.38 -9.88 0.23
N VAL A 50 -11.10 -10.15 0.47
CA VAL A 50 -10.13 -10.50 -0.56
C VAL A 50 -9.45 -11.80 -0.15
N PRO A 51 -9.38 -12.80 -1.05
CA PRO A 51 -8.70 -14.05 -0.76
C PRO A 51 -7.24 -13.84 -0.36
N ILE A 52 -6.83 -14.50 0.73
CA ILE A 52 -5.42 -14.64 1.11
C ILE A 52 -4.85 -15.82 0.34
N VAL A 53 -3.74 -15.61 -0.38
CA VAL A 53 -3.10 -16.64 -1.20
C VAL A 53 -1.70 -16.98 -0.69
N SER A 54 -1.29 -18.23 -0.91
CA SER A 54 0.11 -18.65 -0.72
C SER A 54 1.03 -17.87 -1.67
N PRO A 55 2.35 -17.83 -1.43
CA PRO A 55 3.30 -17.17 -2.34
C PRO A 55 3.52 -17.95 -3.65
N THR A 56 2.63 -18.87 -4.02
CA THR A 56 2.77 -19.70 -5.21
C THR A 56 2.52 -18.87 -6.47
N ILE A 57 3.51 -18.82 -7.35
CA ILE A 57 3.39 -18.15 -8.65
C ILE A 57 3.06 -19.18 -9.73
N HIS A 58 2.13 -18.84 -10.62
CA HIS A 58 1.83 -19.68 -11.78
C HIS A 58 3.08 -19.83 -12.67
N PRO A 59 3.45 -21.04 -13.14
CA PRO A 59 4.71 -21.29 -13.86
C PRO A 59 4.96 -20.39 -15.08
N SER A 60 3.91 -19.89 -15.73
CA SER A 60 4.03 -18.97 -16.86
C SER A 60 4.43 -17.53 -16.49
N SER A 61 4.37 -17.15 -15.22
CA SER A 61 4.54 -15.75 -14.78
C SER A 61 6.00 -15.32 -14.62
N LYS A 62 6.97 -16.19 -14.93
CA LYS A 62 8.42 -15.89 -14.95
C LYS A 62 8.95 -15.18 -13.69
N ALA A 63 8.45 -15.58 -12.53
CA ALA A 63 8.88 -15.05 -11.24
C ALA A 63 8.74 -16.12 -10.15
N THR A 64 9.47 -15.91 -9.06
CA THR A 64 9.35 -16.67 -7.81
C THR A 64 8.90 -15.76 -6.68
N ALA A 65 8.04 -16.26 -5.78
CA ALA A 65 7.72 -15.57 -4.54
C ALA A 65 7.81 -16.48 -3.31
N PHE A 66 8.10 -15.87 -2.16
CA PHE A 66 8.17 -16.54 -0.85
C PHE A 66 8.01 -15.53 0.27
N ASP A 67 7.62 -16.01 1.45
CA ASP A 67 7.37 -15.19 2.63
C ASP A 67 8.54 -15.25 3.60
N ILE A 68 8.86 -14.12 4.24
CA ILE A 68 9.89 -14.01 5.27
C ILE A 68 9.27 -13.36 6.49
N LYS A 69 9.34 -14.06 7.63
CA LYS A 69 8.86 -13.55 8.92
C LYS A 69 9.95 -12.71 9.60
N LEU A 70 9.65 -11.46 9.95
CA LEU A 70 10.58 -10.57 10.66
C LEU A 70 10.26 -10.52 12.16
N SER A 71 8.98 -10.57 12.53
CA SER A 71 8.47 -10.60 13.90
C SER A 71 7.15 -11.38 13.93
N ASN A 72 6.47 -11.42 15.08
CA ASN A 72 5.15 -12.06 15.18
C ASN A 72 4.11 -11.39 14.29
N ASP A 73 4.15 -10.08 14.16
CA ASP A 73 3.10 -9.28 13.51
C ASP A 73 3.59 -8.57 12.24
N THR A 74 4.85 -8.77 11.85
CA THR A 74 5.45 -8.19 10.64
C THR A 74 6.18 -9.26 9.84
N TRP A 75 5.83 -9.37 8.57
CA TRP A 75 6.47 -10.26 7.61
C TRP A 75 6.45 -9.62 6.22
N THR A 76 7.20 -10.17 5.27
CA THR A 76 7.26 -9.66 3.89
C THR A 76 7.06 -10.78 2.89
N ARG A 77 6.35 -10.51 1.79
CA ARG A 77 6.38 -11.35 0.59
C ARG A 77 7.40 -10.79 -0.39
N VAL A 78 8.37 -11.62 -0.77
CA VAL A 78 9.41 -11.27 -1.73
C VAL A 78 9.01 -11.79 -3.11
N TYR A 79 9.17 -10.98 -4.15
CA TYR A 79 8.98 -11.35 -5.55
C TYR A 79 10.28 -11.13 -6.32
N ILE A 80 10.73 -12.16 -7.04
CA ILE A 80 11.96 -12.12 -7.82
C ILE A 80 11.63 -12.53 -9.25
N PRO A 81 11.82 -11.66 -10.26
CA PRO A 81 11.64 -12.05 -11.64
C PRO A 81 12.77 -12.99 -12.08
N ASP A 82 12.47 -13.98 -12.92
CA ASP A 82 13.45 -14.97 -13.40
C ASP A 82 14.62 -14.33 -14.14
N ALA A 83 14.45 -13.10 -14.65
CA ALA A 83 15.52 -12.30 -15.20
C ALA A 83 16.71 -12.09 -14.23
N ALA A 84 16.48 -12.14 -12.90
CA ALA A 84 17.53 -12.10 -11.88
C ALA A 84 18.36 -13.39 -11.81
N ALA A 85 17.82 -14.51 -12.32
CA ALA A 85 18.47 -15.81 -12.33
C ALA A 85 19.46 -15.98 -13.50
N ALA A 86 19.48 -15.04 -14.46
CA ALA A 86 20.33 -15.13 -15.65
C ALA A 86 21.84 -15.14 -15.35
N SER A 87 22.28 -14.55 -14.22
CA SER A 87 23.67 -14.63 -13.76
C SER A 87 23.77 -14.35 -12.26
N PRO A 88 24.71 -14.99 -11.52
CA PRO A 88 25.04 -14.64 -10.14
C PRO A 88 25.44 -13.17 -9.93
N SER A 89 26.05 -12.53 -10.94
CA SER A 89 26.53 -11.14 -10.86
C SER A 89 25.46 -10.07 -11.14
N VAL A 90 24.31 -10.46 -11.67
CA VAL A 90 23.24 -9.52 -12.01
C VAL A 90 22.45 -9.17 -10.75
N THR A 91 22.42 -7.88 -10.44
CA THR A 91 21.55 -7.28 -9.42
C THR A 91 20.46 -6.45 -10.09
N LEU A 92 19.27 -6.41 -9.48
CA LEU A 92 18.12 -5.65 -9.96
C LEU A 92 17.76 -4.54 -8.98
N PRO A 93 17.09 -3.46 -9.43
CA PRO A 93 16.50 -2.48 -8.53
C PRO A 93 15.62 -3.15 -7.47
N LEU A 94 15.63 -2.58 -6.26
CA LEU A 94 14.83 -3.05 -5.14
C LEU A 94 13.64 -2.10 -4.91
N LEU A 95 12.44 -2.65 -4.94
CA LEU A 95 11.19 -1.95 -4.64
C LEU A 95 10.61 -2.46 -3.33
N VAL A 96 10.56 -1.64 -2.29
CA VAL A 96 9.83 -1.98 -1.06
C VAL A 96 8.41 -1.44 -1.19
N TYR A 97 7.43 -2.34 -1.20
CA TYR A 97 6.03 -2.03 -1.45
C TYR A 97 5.19 -2.13 -0.17
N PHE A 98 4.34 -1.15 0.08
CA PHE A 98 3.38 -1.14 1.17
C PHE A 98 1.97 -1.17 0.59
N HIS A 99 1.14 -2.12 1.03
CA HIS A 99 -0.23 -2.24 0.56
C HIS A 99 -1.16 -1.15 1.13
N GLY A 100 -2.20 -0.79 0.38
CA GLY A 100 -3.31 0.06 0.84
C GLY A 100 -4.26 -0.62 1.84
N GLY A 101 -5.39 0.03 2.12
CA GLY A 101 -6.41 -0.44 3.07
C GLY A 101 -6.62 0.48 4.29
N GLY A 102 -6.35 1.78 4.14
CA GLY A 102 -6.63 2.78 5.17
C GLY A 102 -5.92 2.53 6.50
N PHE A 103 -4.76 1.86 6.47
CA PHE A 103 -4.00 1.35 7.63
C PHE A 103 -4.70 0.29 8.47
N CYS A 104 -5.96 -0.02 8.17
CA CYS A 104 -6.82 -0.83 9.05
C CYS A 104 -7.16 -2.19 8.45
N VAL A 105 -7.04 -2.37 7.14
CA VAL A 105 -7.27 -3.64 6.43
C VAL A 105 -6.17 -3.85 5.39
N GLY A 106 -6.16 -5.03 4.75
CA GLY A 106 -5.16 -5.38 3.75
C GLY A 106 -4.19 -6.45 4.23
N SER A 107 -3.46 -7.03 3.29
CA SER A 107 -2.33 -7.92 3.57
C SER A 107 -1.44 -8.01 2.33
N ALA A 108 -0.14 -8.24 2.54
CA ALA A 108 0.76 -8.59 1.44
C ALA A 108 0.37 -9.92 0.75
N ALA A 109 -0.48 -10.74 1.38
CA ALA A 109 -1.01 -11.98 0.81
C ALA A 109 -2.38 -11.86 0.14
N TRP A 110 -3.00 -10.67 0.06
CA TRP A 110 -4.23 -10.51 -0.73
C TRP A 110 -3.96 -10.81 -2.21
N SER A 111 -4.84 -11.60 -2.82
CA SER A 111 -4.70 -12.06 -4.21
C SER A 111 -4.48 -10.90 -5.19
N CYS A 112 -5.22 -9.79 -5.03
CA CYS A 112 -5.08 -8.63 -5.91
C CYS A 112 -3.68 -7.98 -5.87
N TYR A 113 -3.07 -7.85 -4.69
CA TYR A 113 -1.67 -7.41 -4.58
C TYR A 113 -0.72 -8.48 -5.09
N HIS A 114 -0.99 -9.76 -4.83
CA HIS A 114 -0.13 -10.84 -5.32
C HIS A 114 -0.04 -10.85 -6.85
N ASP A 115 -1.16 -10.72 -7.54
CA ASP A 115 -1.22 -10.71 -9.00
C ASP A 115 -0.56 -9.46 -9.60
N PHE A 116 -0.86 -8.28 -9.01
CA PHE A 116 -0.28 -7.02 -9.44
C PHE A 116 1.23 -6.97 -9.24
N LEU A 117 1.73 -7.35 -8.06
CA LEU A 117 3.17 -7.29 -7.74
C LEU A 117 3.96 -8.37 -8.47
N THR A 118 3.39 -9.55 -8.72
CA THR A 118 4.01 -10.55 -9.61
C THR A 118 4.20 -9.97 -11.01
N SER A 119 3.15 -9.37 -11.57
CA SER A 119 3.21 -8.73 -12.90
C SER A 119 4.20 -7.55 -12.93
N LEU A 120 4.22 -6.75 -11.87
CA LEU A 120 5.12 -5.59 -11.76
C LEU A 120 6.59 -6.03 -11.66
N ALA A 121 6.91 -7.04 -10.85
CA ALA A 121 8.28 -7.53 -10.69
C ALA A 121 8.89 -7.95 -12.04
N VAL A 122 8.08 -8.62 -12.87
CA VAL A 122 8.47 -9.08 -14.21
C VAL A 122 8.60 -7.91 -15.19
N LYS A 123 7.58 -7.06 -15.30
CA LYS A 123 7.54 -5.95 -16.27
C LYS A 123 8.56 -4.86 -15.94
N ALA A 124 8.69 -4.49 -14.67
CA ALA A 124 9.64 -3.49 -14.20
C ALA A 124 11.03 -4.09 -13.93
N ARG A 125 11.23 -5.41 -14.05
CA ARG A 125 12.51 -6.09 -13.83
C ARG A 125 13.17 -5.68 -12.51
N CYS A 126 12.41 -5.74 -11.43
CA CYS A 126 12.87 -5.38 -10.09
C CYS A 126 12.53 -6.48 -9.08
N VAL A 127 13.33 -6.56 -8.01
CA VAL A 127 12.96 -7.35 -6.83
C VAL A 127 11.97 -6.54 -6.01
N ILE A 128 10.85 -7.15 -5.62
CA ILE A 128 9.83 -6.48 -4.80
C ILE A 128 9.79 -7.12 -3.42
N VAL A 129 9.84 -6.31 -2.37
CA VAL A 129 9.61 -6.72 -0.98
C VAL A 129 8.29 -6.07 -0.54
N SER A 130 7.21 -6.84 -0.56
CA SER A 130 5.87 -6.40 -0.13
C SER A 130 5.71 -6.60 1.37
N VAL A 131 5.46 -5.51 2.08
CA VAL A 131 5.46 -5.47 3.54
C VAL A 131 4.05 -5.73 4.07
N ASN A 132 3.92 -6.75 4.92
CA ASN A 132 2.72 -6.95 5.74
C ASN A 132 2.94 -6.28 7.09
N TYR A 133 2.54 -5.01 7.19
CA TYR A 133 2.71 -4.17 8.38
C TYR A 133 1.55 -4.33 9.37
N ARG A 134 1.75 -3.90 10.61
CA ARG A 134 0.72 -3.94 11.66
C ARG A 134 -0.43 -2.99 11.37
N LEU A 135 -1.66 -3.46 11.57
CA LEU A 135 -2.89 -2.72 11.26
C LEU A 135 -3.44 -1.97 12.48
N ALA A 136 -4.10 -0.85 12.20
CA ALA A 136 -4.95 -0.14 13.14
C ALA A 136 -6.36 -0.79 13.21
N PRO A 137 -7.11 -0.59 14.31
CA PRO A 137 -6.80 0.24 15.49
C PRO A 137 -5.94 -0.43 16.57
N GLU A 138 -5.64 -1.73 16.46
CA GLU A 138 -4.81 -2.47 17.43
C GLU A 138 -3.41 -1.85 17.52
N HIS A 139 -2.87 -1.44 16.36
CA HIS A 139 -1.59 -0.76 16.24
C HIS A 139 -1.76 0.54 15.45
N ARG A 140 -2.28 1.57 16.11
CA ARG A 140 -2.35 2.94 15.56
C ARG A 140 -0.99 3.44 15.07
N LEU A 141 -1.02 4.42 14.18
CA LEU A 141 0.17 5.14 13.75
C LEU A 141 0.91 5.69 14.99
N PRO A 142 2.25 5.56 15.06
CA PRO A 142 3.17 5.33 13.94
C PRO A 142 3.55 3.87 13.66
N ALA A 143 2.87 2.86 14.22
CA ALA A 143 3.31 1.46 14.13
C ALA A 143 3.66 0.98 12.72
N ALA A 144 2.80 1.24 11.73
CA ALA A 144 3.03 0.87 10.33
C ALA A 144 4.28 1.56 9.71
N TYR A 145 4.57 2.80 10.12
CA TYR A 145 5.77 3.51 9.67
C TYR A 145 7.03 2.94 10.31
N ASP A 146 6.95 2.55 11.58
CA ASP A 146 8.06 1.92 12.29
C ASP A 146 8.38 0.55 11.68
N ASP A 147 7.36 -0.22 11.31
CA ASP A 147 7.51 -1.50 10.60
C ASP A 147 8.22 -1.31 9.26
N GLY A 148 7.85 -0.28 8.48
CA GLY A 148 8.52 0.04 7.23
C GLY A 148 9.99 0.43 7.39
N VAL A 149 10.32 1.27 8.38
CA VAL A 149 11.72 1.60 8.71
C VAL A 149 12.48 0.36 9.16
N ASN A 150 11.85 -0.51 9.95
CA ASN A 150 12.45 -1.76 10.42
C ASN A 150 12.75 -2.72 9.28
N VAL A 151 11.85 -2.87 8.30
CA VAL A 151 12.07 -3.68 7.10
C VAL A 151 13.25 -3.16 6.29
N VAL A 152 13.32 -1.84 6.02
CA VAL A 152 14.45 -1.26 5.28
C VAL A 152 15.76 -1.47 6.04
N SER A 153 15.75 -1.26 7.35
CA SER A 153 16.91 -1.50 8.21
C SER A 153 17.34 -2.97 8.20
N TRP A 154 16.38 -3.88 8.19
CA TRP A 154 16.63 -5.33 8.10
C TRP A 154 17.24 -5.70 6.74
N LEU A 155 16.71 -5.19 5.62
CA LEU A 155 17.24 -5.43 4.28
C LEU A 155 18.72 -5.01 4.16
N ILE A 156 19.06 -3.83 4.68
CA ILE A 156 20.45 -3.34 4.72
C ILE A 156 21.35 -4.31 5.49
N LYS A 157 20.91 -4.73 6.69
CA LYS A 157 21.67 -5.70 7.50
C LYS A 157 21.87 -7.03 6.76
N GLN A 158 20.83 -7.55 6.12
CA GLN A 158 20.92 -8.80 5.35
C GLN A 158 21.94 -8.69 4.20
N HIS A 159 21.99 -7.55 3.52
CA HIS A 159 22.91 -7.34 2.40
C HIS A 159 24.37 -7.21 2.85
N ILE A 160 24.63 -6.53 3.96
CA ILE A 160 25.99 -6.34 4.50
C ILE A 160 26.54 -7.64 5.10
N SER A 161 25.70 -8.45 5.74
CA SER A 161 26.12 -9.68 6.43
C SER A 161 26.47 -10.86 5.51
N THR A 162 26.63 -10.64 4.20
CA THR A 162 26.84 -11.67 3.15
C THR A 162 28.16 -12.46 3.26
N GLY A 163 28.92 -12.32 4.34
CA GLY A 163 30.07 -13.17 4.68
C GLY A 163 29.72 -14.50 5.36
N GLY A 164 28.45 -14.76 5.71
CA GLY A 164 28.05 -16.01 6.39
C GLY A 164 26.60 -16.42 6.18
N GLY A 165 26.34 -17.27 5.17
CA GLY A 165 25.14 -18.13 5.12
C GLY A 165 23.76 -17.47 4.89
N TYR A 166 23.69 -16.19 4.52
CA TYR A 166 22.40 -15.51 4.30
C TYR A 166 21.76 -15.86 2.94
N PRO A 167 20.42 -15.72 2.80
CA PRO A 167 19.68 -16.20 1.64
C PRO A 167 20.14 -15.55 0.33
N SER A 168 20.35 -16.39 -0.70
CA SER A 168 20.87 -16.03 -2.03
C SER A 168 20.08 -14.95 -2.79
N TRP A 169 18.91 -14.54 -2.30
CA TRP A 169 18.08 -13.55 -2.99
C TRP A 169 18.45 -12.10 -2.66
N VAL A 170 18.97 -11.80 -1.46
CA VAL A 170 19.33 -10.42 -1.08
C VAL A 170 20.51 -9.91 -1.90
N SER A 171 21.40 -10.82 -2.33
CA SER A 171 22.48 -10.51 -3.26
C SER A 171 21.97 -10.13 -4.66
N LYS A 172 20.72 -10.43 -4.99
CA LYS A 172 20.05 -9.97 -6.22
C LYS A 172 19.52 -8.54 -6.14
N CYS A 173 19.51 -7.95 -4.95
CA CYS A 173 19.02 -6.59 -4.74
C CYS A 173 20.16 -5.57 -4.90
N ASN A 174 19.98 -4.59 -5.77
CA ASN A 174 20.89 -3.48 -5.93
C ASN A 174 20.51 -2.36 -4.94
N LEU A 175 21.21 -2.27 -3.81
CA LEU A 175 20.96 -1.22 -2.80
C LEU A 175 21.38 0.20 -3.24
N SER A 176 22.03 0.35 -4.41
CA SER A 176 22.25 1.66 -5.03
C SER A 176 21.04 2.16 -5.85
N ASN A 177 20.03 1.29 -6.05
CA ASN A 177 18.81 1.55 -6.80
C ASN A 177 17.59 1.08 -5.99
N VAL A 178 17.33 1.75 -4.85
CA VAL A 178 16.18 1.45 -4.00
C VAL A 178 15.04 2.42 -4.24
N PHE A 179 13.82 1.89 -4.26
CA PHE A 179 12.58 2.62 -4.39
C PHE A 179 11.62 2.22 -3.25
N LEU A 180 10.91 3.20 -2.70
CA LEU A 180 9.79 2.95 -1.80
C LEU A 180 8.49 3.18 -2.56
N ALA A 181 7.55 2.26 -2.44
CA ALA A 181 6.29 2.34 -3.16
C ALA A 181 5.13 1.88 -2.31
N GLY A 182 3.93 2.29 -2.70
CA GLY A 182 2.71 1.75 -2.16
C GLY A 182 1.51 2.41 -2.79
N ASP A 183 0.34 1.91 -2.44
CA ASP A 183 -0.94 2.50 -2.82
C ASP A 183 -1.75 2.94 -1.61
N SER A 184 -2.57 3.98 -1.76
CA SER A 184 -3.47 4.44 -0.70
C SER A 184 -2.72 4.70 0.63
N ALA A 185 -3.12 4.05 1.73
CA ALA A 185 -2.40 4.10 3.00
C ALA A 185 -0.94 3.62 2.89
N GLY A 186 -0.65 2.64 2.04
CA GLY A 186 0.69 2.17 1.75
C GLY A 186 1.57 3.23 1.09
N ALA A 187 1.01 4.05 0.20
CA ALA A 187 1.73 5.20 -0.36
C ALA A 187 2.05 6.25 0.73
N ASN A 188 1.13 6.48 1.67
CA ASN A 188 1.41 7.31 2.84
C ASN A 188 2.56 6.73 3.68
N ILE A 189 2.56 5.42 3.93
CA ILE A 189 3.66 4.72 4.62
C ILE A 189 4.97 4.91 3.87
N ALA A 190 5.00 4.67 2.55
CA ALA A 190 6.19 4.82 1.72
C ALA A 190 6.77 6.24 1.84
N TYR A 191 5.92 7.27 1.79
CA TYR A 191 6.33 8.66 1.96
C TYR A 191 6.93 8.92 3.37
N GLN A 192 6.25 8.48 4.43
CA GLN A 192 6.73 8.71 5.81
C GLN A 192 8.01 7.94 6.13
N VAL A 193 8.14 6.72 5.63
CA VAL A 193 9.37 5.91 5.73
C VAL A 193 10.52 6.61 5.00
N ALA A 194 10.28 7.14 3.79
CA ALA A 194 11.29 7.92 3.07
C ALA A 194 11.74 9.15 3.85
N VAL A 195 10.80 9.95 4.37
CA VAL A 195 11.11 11.13 5.20
C VAL A 195 12.00 10.74 6.37
N ARG A 196 11.67 9.67 7.10
CA ARG A 196 12.43 9.20 8.27
C ARG A 196 13.82 8.68 7.92
N ILE A 197 13.94 7.90 6.84
CA ILE A 197 15.23 7.39 6.36
C ILE A 197 16.14 8.56 5.98
N MET A 198 15.63 9.48 5.16
CA MET A 198 16.40 10.62 4.67
C MET A 198 16.79 11.58 5.81
N ALA A 199 15.88 11.84 6.76
CA ALA A 199 16.18 12.69 7.91
C ALA A 199 17.21 12.08 8.87
N SER A 200 17.24 10.76 9.01
CA SER A 200 18.17 10.08 9.93
C SER A 200 19.64 10.16 9.49
N GLY A 201 19.91 10.26 8.18
CA GLY A 201 21.25 10.17 7.59
C GLY A 201 21.97 8.81 7.78
N LYS A 202 21.42 7.93 8.61
CA LYS A 202 22.04 6.67 9.07
C LYS A 202 22.41 5.73 7.92
N TYR A 203 21.64 5.75 6.84
CA TYR A 203 21.76 4.81 5.72
C TYR A 203 22.41 5.42 4.47
N ALA A 204 22.88 6.67 4.53
CA ALA A 204 23.37 7.42 3.37
C ALA A 204 24.50 6.71 2.59
N ASN A 205 25.33 5.92 3.28
CA ASN A 205 26.45 5.20 2.67
C ASN A 205 26.15 3.73 2.34
N THR A 206 24.97 3.23 2.71
CA THR A 206 24.62 1.79 2.56
C THR A 206 23.43 1.56 1.64
N LEU A 207 22.57 2.57 1.49
CA LEU A 207 21.36 2.50 0.68
C LEU A 207 21.17 3.84 -0.02
N HIS A 208 21.00 3.79 -1.34
CA HIS A 208 20.63 4.95 -2.12
C HIS A 208 19.16 4.85 -2.52
N LEU A 209 18.34 5.66 -1.84
CA LEU A 209 16.93 5.79 -2.15
C LEU A 209 16.77 6.70 -3.38
N LYS A 210 16.57 6.10 -4.55
CA LYS A 210 16.49 6.80 -5.84
C LYS A 210 15.13 7.45 -6.12
N GLY A 211 14.05 6.87 -5.57
CA GLY A 211 12.74 7.44 -5.77
C GLY A 211 11.66 6.90 -4.85
N ILE A 212 10.53 7.60 -4.86
CA ILE A 212 9.30 7.22 -4.16
C ILE A 212 8.17 7.14 -5.18
N ILE A 213 7.38 6.08 -5.14
CA ILE A 213 6.24 5.84 -6.03
C ILE A 213 4.96 5.81 -5.19
N LEU A 214 4.08 6.78 -5.40
CA LEU A 214 2.87 6.94 -4.62
C LEU A 214 1.65 6.71 -5.50
N ILE A 215 0.94 5.59 -5.32
CA ILE A 215 -0.25 5.27 -6.10
C ILE A 215 -1.49 5.68 -5.29
N HIS A 216 -2.22 6.68 -5.75
CA HIS A 216 -3.40 7.22 -5.06
C HIS A 216 -3.16 7.51 -3.56
N PRO A 217 -2.14 8.31 -3.21
CA PRO A 217 -1.73 8.42 -1.82
C PRO A 217 -2.85 8.86 -0.88
N PHE A 218 -2.93 8.18 0.28
CA PHE A 218 -3.93 8.46 1.30
C PHE A 218 -3.45 9.59 2.21
N PHE A 219 -3.80 10.81 1.83
CA PHE A 219 -3.65 12.02 2.64
C PHE A 219 -5.02 12.63 2.94
N GLY A 220 -5.07 13.46 3.97
CA GLY A 220 -6.27 14.07 4.50
C GLY A 220 -5.99 15.47 5.06
N GLY A 221 -6.95 15.96 5.82
CA GLY A 221 -6.96 17.31 6.40
C GLY A 221 -8.37 17.66 6.86
N GLU A 222 -8.51 18.55 7.84
CA GLU A 222 -9.84 18.87 8.35
C GLU A 222 -10.69 19.58 7.29
N SER A 223 -10.09 20.57 6.64
CA SER A 223 -10.68 21.26 5.48
C SER A 223 -10.88 20.29 4.31
N ARG A 224 -12.07 20.35 3.71
CA ARG A 224 -12.45 19.49 2.57
C ARG A 224 -12.13 20.13 1.24
N THR A 225 -11.49 19.37 0.36
CA THR A 225 -11.27 19.76 -1.04
C THR A 225 -12.57 19.69 -1.85
N SER A 226 -12.56 20.21 -3.07
CA SER A 226 -13.68 20.12 -4.00
C SER A 226 -13.96 18.65 -4.37
N SER A 227 -12.92 17.85 -4.61
CA SER A 227 -13.04 16.42 -4.94
C SER A 227 -13.69 15.60 -3.81
N GLU A 228 -13.43 15.94 -2.54
CA GLU A 228 -14.08 15.28 -1.40
C GLU A 228 -15.56 15.62 -1.27
N LYS A 229 -15.97 16.84 -1.68
CA LYS A 229 -17.37 17.30 -1.66
C LYS A 229 -18.19 16.71 -2.81
N GLN A 230 -17.56 16.46 -3.95
CA GLN A 230 -18.22 16.01 -5.19
C GLN A 230 -18.34 14.47 -5.27
N GLN A 231 -19.09 13.86 -4.36
CA GLN A 231 -19.25 12.39 -4.25
C GLN A 231 -19.99 11.74 -5.44
N HIS A 232 -20.67 12.50 -6.29
CA HIS A 232 -21.54 11.93 -7.34
C HIS A 232 -20.79 11.22 -8.49
N HIS A 233 -19.47 11.35 -8.58
CA HIS A 233 -18.62 10.70 -9.59
C HIS A 233 -17.92 9.41 -9.11
N THR A 234 -18.17 8.94 -7.88
CA THR A 234 -17.37 7.88 -7.23
C THR A 234 -17.95 6.47 -7.37
N LYS A 235 -18.94 6.21 -8.24
CA LYS A 235 -19.57 4.88 -8.37
C LYS A 235 -18.59 3.74 -8.70
N SER A 236 -17.40 4.07 -9.21
CA SER A 236 -16.29 3.15 -9.50
C SER A 236 -15.07 3.32 -8.59
N SER A 237 -15.18 4.09 -7.49
CA SER A 237 -14.10 4.29 -6.53
C SER A 237 -14.30 3.41 -5.30
N ALA A 238 -13.25 2.69 -4.90
CA ALA A 238 -13.24 1.89 -3.68
C ALA A 238 -13.26 2.73 -2.38
N LEU A 239 -13.01 4.04 -2.48
CA LEU A 239 -12.94 4.93 -1.32
C LEU A 239 -14.06 5.98 -1.36
N THR A 240 -14.81 6.04 -0.26
CA THR A 240 -15.80 7.08 0.04
C THR A 240 -15.27 8.02 1.12
N LEU A 241 -15.90 9.20 1.27
CA LEU A 241 -15.50 10.16 2.29
C LEU A 241 -15.73 9.61 3.71
N SER A 242 -16.85 8.90 3.93
CA SER A 242 -17.17 8.30 5.23
C SER A 242 -16.15 7.22 5.62
N ALA A 243 -15.76 6.35 4.68
CA ALA A 243 -14.72 5.37 4.88
C ALA A 243 -13.36 6.03 5.17
N SER A 244 -13.00 7.08 4.41
CA SER A 244 -11.78 7.87 4.64
C SER A 244 -11.73 8.44 6.07
N ASP A 245 -12.84 9.04 6.52
CA ASP A 245 -12.91 9.62 7.86
C ASP A 245 -12.81 8.55 8.96
N ALA A 246 -13.47 7.41 8.79
CA ALA A 246 -13.38 6.27 9.72
C ALA A 246 -11.96 5.70 9.78
N TYR A 247 -11.31 5.49 8.63
CA TYR A 247 -9.91 5.05 8.58
C TYR A 247 -8.99 6.00 9.34
N TRP A 248 -9.13 7.32 9.16
CA TRP A 248 -8.31 8.28 9.90
C TRP A 248 -8.58 8.26 11.40
N ARG A 249 -9.84 8.15 11.84
CA ARG A 249 -10.20 8.00 13.26
C ARG A 249 -9.63 6.73 13.88
N LEU A 250 -9.57 5.65 13.13
CA LEU A 250 -9.01 4.38 13.57
C LEU A 250 -7.48 4.37 13.57
N ALA A 251 -6.84 5.03 12.61
CA ALA A 251 -5.40 4.98 12.39
C ALA A 251 -4.59 6.01 13.19
N LEU A 252 -5.08 7.24 13.33
CA LEU A 252 -4.34 8.30 14.03
C LEU A 252 -4.23 8.05 15.54
N PRO A 253 -3.27 8.70 16.23
CA PRO A 253 -3.26 8.76 17.69
C PRO A 253 -4.63 9.22 18.22
N ARG A 254 -5.06 8.67 19.36
CA ARG A 254 -6.34 9.05 19.98
C ARG A 254 -6.34 10.56 20.27
N GLY A 255 -7.41 11.24 19.88
CA GLY A 255 -7.57 12.68 20.06
C GLY A 255 -6.90 13.55 18.98
N ALA A 256 -6.14 12.97 18.04
CA ALA A 256 -5.59 13.73 16.93
C ALA A 256 -6.67 14.05 15.88
N SER A 257 -6.57 15.24 15.29
CA SER A 257 -7.37 15.64 14.13
C SER A 257 -6.71 15.18 12.83
N ARG A 258 -7.42 15.31 11.71
CA ARG A 258 -6.90 15.04 10.36
C ARG A 258 -5.88 16.08 9.89
N ASP A 259 -5.66 17.16 10.63
CA ASP A 259 -4.52 18.06 10.39
C ASP A 259 -3.22 17.59 11.04
N HIS A 260 -3.23 16.42 11.69
CA HIS A 260 -2.00 15.76 12.12
C HIS A 260 -1.04 15.56 10.92
N PRO A 261 0.28 15.81 11.05
CA PRO A 261 1.25 15.71 9.94
C PRO A 261 1.30 14.40 9.16
N TRP A 262 0.84 13.30 9.78
CA TRP A 262 0.73 11.99 9.14
C TRP A 262 -0.47 11.87 8.20
N CYS A 263 -1.52 12.65 8.46
CA CYS A 263 -2.71 12.76 7.62
C CYS A 263 -2.54 13.90 6.62
N ASN A 264 -2.15 15.08 7.09
CA ASN A 264 -1.97 16.29 6.29
C ASN A 264 -0.48 16.63 6.10
N PRO A 265 0.16 16.19 5.00
CA PRO A 265 1.58 16.38 4.78
C PRO A 265 1.94 17.86 4.50
N LEU A 266 0.96 18.69 4.15
CA LEU A 266 1.19 20.11 3.86
C LEU A 266 1.68 20.86 5.11
N MET A 267 1.30 20.38 6.30
CA MET A 267 1.68 20.97 7.59
C MET A 267 3.14 20.69 8.00
N SER A 268 3.87 19.81 7.29
CA SER A 268 5.22 19.36 7.69
C SER A 268 6.26 19.33 6.57
N SER A 269 5.91 19.80 5.37
CA SER A 269 6.69 19.53 4.15
C SER A 269 8.00 20.32 3.96
N ALA A 270 8.30 21.28 4.85
CA ALA A 270 9.30 22.32 4.61
C ALA A 270 10.79 21.92 4.78
N GLY A 271 11.12 20.70 5.24
CA GLY A 271 12.52 20.39 5.63
C GLY A 271 13.21 19.18 4.97
N ALA A 272 12.48 18.14 4.57
CA ALA A 272 13.12 16.88 4.18
C ALA A 272 13.61 16.90 2.72
N LYS A 273 14.91 16.61 2.53
CA LYS A 273 15.50 16.25 1.22
C LYS A 273 14.93 14.89 0.80
N LEU A 274 13.94 14.91 -0.09
CA LEU A 274 13.33 13.71 -0.64
C LEU A 274 13.84 13.44 -2.06
N PRO A 275 13.97 12.16 -2.46
CA PRO A 275 14.33 11.78 -3.82
C PRO A 275 13.20 12.13 -4.81
N THR A 276 13.45 11.88 -6.10
CA THR A 276 12.42 12.02 -7.14
C THR A 276 11.16 11.26 -6.73
N THR A 277 9.99 11.89 -6.84
CA THR A 277 8.72 11.28 -6.44
C THR A 277 7.79 11.20 -7.66
N MET A 278 7.21 10.02 -7.90
CA MET A 278 6.16 9.82 -8.89
C MET A 278 4.83 9.58 -8.18
N VAL A 279 3.79 10.30 -8.60
CA VAL A 279 2.47 10.25 -7.97
C VAL A 279 1.41 9.92 -9.02
N PHE A 280 0.74 8.78 -8.85
CA PHE A 280 -0.43 8.41 -9.65
C PHE A 280 -1.71 8.83 -8.93
N MET A 281 -2.63 9.41 -9.67
CA MET A 281 -3.94 9.90 -9.22
C MET A 281 -5.01 9.34 -10.16
N ALA A 282 -6.17 9.03 -9.61
CA ALA A 282 -7.33 8.60 -10.39
C ALA A 282 -8.32 9.77 -10.51
N GLU A 283 -8.93 9.93 -11.69
CA GLU A 283 -9.85 11.04 -11.96
C GLU A 283 -11.04 11.09 -10.99
N PHE A 284 -11.59 9.92 -10.66
CA PHE A 284 -12.77 9.76 -9.80
C PHE A 284 -12.43 9.46 -8.34
N ASP A 285 -11.17 9.65 -7.94
CA ASP A 285 -10.74 9.53 -6.55
C ASP A 285 -11.02 10.82 -5.78
N ILE A 286 -11.66 10.68 -4.61
CA ILE A 286 -11.91 11.80 -3.70
C ILE A 286 -10.61 12.48 -3.23
N LEU A 287 -9.49 11.77 -3.26
CA LEU A 287 -8.17 12.26 -2.83
C LEU A 287 -7.39 12.97 -3.93
N LYS A 288 -7.90 12.99 -5.17
CA LYS A 288 -7.20 13.56 -6.33
C LYS A 288 -6.67 14.97 -6.05
N GLU A 289 -7.53 15.85 -5.53
CA GLU A 289 -7.15 17.25 -5.29
C GLU A 289 -6.11 17.38 -4.18
N ARG A 290 -6.21 16.60 -3.10
CA ARG A 290 -5.18 16.54 -2.04
C ARG A 290 -3.82 16.15 -2.60
N ASN A 291 -3.80 15.18 -3.51
CA ASN A 291 -2.58 14.68 -4.13
C ASN A 291 -2.00 15.69 -5.14
N LEU A 292 -2.84 16.45 -5.84
CA LEU A 292 -2.42 17.59 -6.66
C LEU A 292 -1.81 18.71 -5.81
N GLU A 293 -2.43 19.05 -4.68
CA GLU A 293 -1.92 20.04 -3.73
C GLU A 293 -0.56 19.62 -3.17
N MET A 294 -0.42 18.37 -2.73
CA MET A 294 0.86 17.81 -2.28
C MET A 294 1.93 17.94 -3.37
N CYS A 295 1.63 17.53 -4.61
CA CYS A 295 2.57 17.66 -5.72
C CYS A 295 3.02 19.11 -5.94
N LYS A 296 2.07 20.06 -5.90
CA LYS A 296 2.36 21.50 -6.03
C LYS A 296 3.26 21.99 -4.91
N VAL A 297 2.96 21.65 -3.67
CA VAL A 297 3.74 22.06 -2.50
C VAL A 297 5.14 21.45 -2.54
N MET A 298 5.29 20.17 -2.87
CA MET A 298 6.60 19.54 -3.01
C MET A 298 7.46 20.22 -4.10
N ARG A 299 6.88 20.54 -5.26
CA ARG A 299 7.58 21.28 -6.33
C ARG A 299 7.99 22.68 -5.89
N SER A 300 7.14 23.40 -5.15
CA SER A 300 7.48 24.73 -4.63
C SER A 300 8.67 24.72 -3.67
N HIS A 301 8.96 23.57 -3.03
CA HIS A 301 10.14 23.34 -2.20
C HIS A 301 11.32 22.74 -3.00
N GLY A 302 11.33 22.85 -4.32
CA GLY A 302 12.42 22.39 -5.19
C GLY A 302 12.54 20.88 -5.36
N LYS A 303 11.54 20.09 -4.92
CA LYS A 303 11.54 18.63 -5.07
C LYS A 303 11.12 18.24 -6.48
N ARG A 304 11.77 17.22 -7.05
CA ARG A 304 11.35 16.64 -8.35
C ARG A 304 10.14 15.74 -8.16
N VAL A 305 8.99 16.18 -8.67
CA VAL A 305 7.73 15.43 -8.57
C VAL A 305 7.05 15.31 -9.93
N GLU A 306 6.81 14.08 -10.38
CA GLU A 306 5.96 13.77 -11.53
C GLU A 306 4.57 13.38 -11.03
N GLY A 307 3.53 14.05 -11.50
CA GLY A 307 2.14 13.75 -11.13
C GLY A 307 1.35 13.34 -12.36
N ILE A 308 0.70 12.17 -12.31
CA ILE A 308 -0.05 11.57 -13.41
C ILE A 308 -1.51 11.40 -12.96
N VAL A 309 -2.46 11.88 -13.75
CA VAL A 309 -3.90 11.64 -13.53
C VAL A 309 -4.41 10.68 -14.59
N HIS A 310 -4.88 9.51 -14.16
CA HIS A 310 -5.53 8.53 -15.03
C HIS A 310 -7.03 8.80 -15.13
N GLY A 311 -7.49 9.10 -16.34
CA GLY A 311 -8.90 9.37 -16.64
C GLY A 311 -9.78 8.12 -16.67
N GLY A 312 -11.03 8.25 -16.22
CA GLY A 312 -12.09 7.23 -16.28
C GLY A 312 -12.05 6.16 -15.18
N VAL A 313 -11.18 6.30 -14.18
CA VAL A 313 -10.92 5.29 -13.15
C VAL A 313 -11.02 5.88 -11.73
N GLY A 314 -11.30 5.01 -10.76
CA GLY A 314 -11.45 5.36 -9.34
C GLY A 314 -10.27 4.93 -8.46
N HIS A 315 -10.40 5.14 -7.15
CA HIS A 315 -9.37 4.78 -6.19
C HIS A 315 -9.02 3.28 -6.25
N ALA A 316 -7.72 2.99 -6.23
CA ALA A 316 -7.15 1.63 -6.31
C ALA A 316 -7.58 0.79 -7.54
N PHE A 317 -7.92 1.42 -8.68
CA PHE A 317 -8.33 0.70 -9.90
C PHE A 317 -7.33 -0.38 -10.35
N HIS A 318 -6.04 -0.18 -10.12
CA HIS A 318 -4.97 -1.07 -10.57
C HIS A 318 -5.01 -2.48 -9.94
N ILE A 319 -5.71 -2.64 -8.82
CA ILE A 319 -5.89 -3.92 -8.11
C ILE A 319 -7.36 -4.30 -7.91
N LEU A 320 -8.30 -3.36 -8.02
CA LEU A 320 -9.72 -3.59 -7.70
C LEU A 320 -10.67 -3.49 -8.90
N ASP A 321 -10.22 -3.02 -10.07
CA ASP A 321 -11.07 -2.89 -11.25
C ASP A 321 -10.47 -3.58 -12.48
N ASN A 322 -11.27 -4.45 -13.10
CA ASN A 322 -10.92 -5.17 -14.33
C ASN A 322 -11.76 -4.70 -15.54
N SER A 323 -12.23 -3.45 -15.55
CA SER A 323 -12.79 -2.83 -16.74
C SER A 323 -11.74 -2.67 -17.84
N SER A 324 -12.17 -2.51 -19.11
CA SER A 324 -11.25 -2.22 -20.21
C SER A 324 -10.47 -0.93 -19.99
N VAL A 325 -11.14 0.11 -19.49
CA VAL A 325 -10.52 1.39 -19.14
C VAL A 325 -9.42 1.18 -18.11
N SER A 326 -9.69 0.44 -17.03
CA SER A 326 -8.68 0.17 -16.01
C SER A 326 -7.50 -0.64 -16.55
N ARG A 327 -7.71 -1.63 -17.42
CA ARG A 327 -6.60 -2.37 -18.05
C ARG A 327 -5.68 -1.46 -18.88
N ASP A 328 -6.23 -0.53 -19.66
CA ASP A 328 -5.42 0.41 -20.45
C ASP A 328 -4.61 1.34 -19.55
N ARG A 329 -5.21 1.83 -18.45
CA ARG A 329 -4.52 2.67 -17.46
C ARG A 329 -3.45 1.90 -16.68
N ILE A 330 -3.70 0.63 -16.35
CA ILE A 330 -2.71 -0.26 -15.73
C ILE A 330 -1.52 -0.47 -16.68
N HIS A 331 -1.77 -0.64 -17.98
CA HIS A 331 -0.69 -0.78 -18.97
C HIS A 331 0.22 0.46 -18.99
N ASP A 332 -0.35 1.67 -19.12
CA ASP A 332 0.40 2.92 -19.06
C ASP A 332 1.15 3.08 -17.73
N MET A 333 0.50 2.78 -16.60
CA MET A 333 1.12 2.80 -15.27
C MET A 333 2.36 1.88 -15.22
N MET A 334 2.25 0.64 -15.71
CA MET A 334 3.37 -0.32 -15.72
C MET A 334 4.54 0.17 -16.57
N CYS A 335 4.27 0.78 -17.74
CA CYS A 335 5.31 1.38 -18.58
C CYS A 335 6.03 2.54 -17.88
N ARG A 336 5.29 3.42 -17.20
CA ARG A 336 5.87 4.53 -16.43
C ARG A 336 6.67 4.05 -15.23
N LEU A 337 6.17 3.05 -14.50
CA LEU A 337 6.88 2.41 -13.39
C LEU A 337 8.21 1.82 -13.85
N HIS A 338 8.21 1.09 -14.97
CA HIS A 338 9.44 0.57 -15.57
C HIS A 338 10.44 1.70 -15.87
N ASN A 339 10.00 2.73 -16.60
CA ASN A 339 10.87 3.84 -16.98
C ASN A 339 11.41 4.58 -15.76
N PHE A 340 10.57 4.86 -14.76
CA PHE A 340 10.99 5.53 -13.54
C PHE A 340 12.02 4.72 -12.75
N ILE A 341 11.86 3.40 -12.67
CA ILE A 341 12.78 2.52 -11.93
C ILE A 341 14.16 2.44 -12.61
N HIS A 342 14.22 2.52 -13.95
CA HIS A 342 15.47 2.34 -14.70
C HIS A 342 16.13 3.63 -15.20
N LEU A 343 15.41 4.75 -15.25
CA LEU A 343 15.92 6.03 -15.78
C LEU A 343 16.16 7.11 -14.70
N SER A 344 15.81 6.86 -13.44
CA SER A 344 15.93 7.84 -12.33
C SER A 344 17.30 7.92 -11.66
#